data_AF-A0A815DX93-F1
#
_entry.id   AF-A0A815DX93-F1
#
_cell.length_a   1.000
_cell.length_b   1.000
_cell.length_c   1.000
_cell.angle_alpha   90.00
_cell.angle_beta   90.00
_cell.angle_gamma   90.00
#
_symmetry.space_group_name_H-M   'P 1'
#
loop_
_entity.id
_entity.type
_entity.pdbx_description
1 polymer ?
#
loop_
_entity_poly.entity_id
_entity_poly.type
_entity_poly.pdbx_seq_one_letter_code
_entity_poly.pdbx_strand_id
1 'polypeptide(L)'
;MCSPSCENGGTCVAPNACLCTSSYTDSICGTPVCSPSCENGGTCVAPNTCLCTSSYTDSVCGTPVCSPTCQNGGTCSASNTCTPYAHRHAKMEEHVWLQIHACVLRVTRAQCAELVTVCSSTCQNGGTCSAPNTCTCTTGYQGSKRQQQQQQLQLRRRQQQQQQLQLQRRRQQPQQPQQ
;
A
#
# COMPACT_ATOMS: atom_id res chain seq x y z
N MET A 1 10.14 -1.10 58.39
CA MET A 1 10.75 -1.94 57.34
C MET A 1 9.67 -2.39 56.37
N CYS A 2 9.99 -2.53 55.10
CA CYS A 2 9.09 -3.03 54.06
C CYS A 2 9.30 -4.53 53.87
N SER A 3 8.22 -5.30 53.80
CA SER A 3 8.23 -6.74 53.47
C SER A 3 7.09 -7.05 52.51
N PRO A 4 7.34 -7.23 51.20
CA PRO A 4 8.65 -7.33 50.54
C PRO A 4 9.47 -6.02 50.50
N SER A 5 10.77 -6.15 50.22
CA SER A 5 11.67 -5.00 50.06
C SER A 5 11.37 -4.23 48.78
N CYS A 6 11.64 -2.92 48.77
CA CYS A 6 11.52 -2.11 47.58
C CYS A 6 12.62 -2.46 46.57
N GLU A 7 12.24 -2.56 45.30
CA GLU A 7 13.13 -2.85 44.17
C GLU A 7 13.54 -1.56 43.44
N ASN A 8 14.46 -1.68 42.46
CA ASN A 8 14.80 -0.63 41.49
C ASN A 8 15.10 0.77 42.07
N GLY A 9 15.74 0.81 43.24
CA GLY A 9 16.11 2.06 43.93
C GLY A 9 14.96 2.74 44.68
N GLY A 10 13.83 2.05 44.89
CA GLY A 10 12.72 2.54 45.69
C GLY A 10 13.11 2.71 47.17
N THR A 11 12.55 3.74 47.82
CA THR A 11 12.78 4.04 49.24
C THR A 11 11.59 3.58 50.07
N CYS A 12 11.82 2.78 51.11
CA CYS A 12 10.77 2.35 52.03
C CYS A 12 10.34 3.53 52.93
N VAL A 13 9.09 4.00 52.77
CA VAL A 13 8.57 5.16 53.51
C VAL A 13 7.60 4.77 54.62
N ALA A 14 6.96 3.61 54.53
CA ALA A 14 6.13 3.02 55.58
C ALA A 14 6.08 1.48 55.40
N PRO A 15 5.56 0.71 56.38
CA PRO A 15 5.39 -0.73 56.21
C PRO A 15 4.62 -1.05 54.92
N ASN A 16 5.21 -1.87 54.06
CA ASN A 16 4.67 -2.29 52.75
C ASN A 16 4.37 -1.15 51.77
N ALA A 17 5.00 0.02 51.97
CA ALA A 17 4.85 1.18 51.10
C ALA A 17 6.22 1.70 50.64
N CYS A 18 6.46 1.55 49.34
CA CYS A 18 7.66 2.01 48.66
C CYS A 18 7.40 3.31 47.91
N LEU A 19 8.32 4.27 48.03
CA LEU A 19 8.40 5.44 47.16
C LEU A 19 9.32 5.11 45.98
N CYS A 20 8.73 5.00 44.79
CA CYS A 20 9.45 4.62 43.58
C CYS A 20 10.16 5.79 42.90
N THR A 21 11.21 5.46 42.15
CA THR A 21 11.80 6.39 41.18
C THR A 21 10.81 6.62 40.03
N SER A 22 10.95 7.73 39.30
CA SER A 22 10.02 8.10 38.22
C SER A 22 9.90 7.08 37.08
N SER A 23 10.85 6.14 37.00
CA SER A 23 10.94 5.09 35.98
C SER A 23 10.29 3.78 36.39
N TYR A 24 9.77 3.66 37.61
CA TYR A 24 9.14 2.44 38.14
C TYR A 24 7.85 2.77 38.93
N THR A 25 6.95 1.81 39.00
CA THR A 25 5.65 1.91 39.66
C THR A 25 5.34 0.60 40.39
N ASP A 26 4.13 0.48 40.95
CA ASP A 26 3.63 -0.56 41.85
C ASP A 26 4.05 -0.42 43.33
N SER A 27 3.57 -1.32 44.19
CA SER A 27 3.80 -1.26 45.65
C SER A 27 5.23 -1.57 46.07
N ILE A 28 6.02 -2.17 45.18
CA ILE A 28 7.41 -2.61 45.43
C ILE A 28 8.40 -1.98 44.45
N CYS A 29 7.95 -1.12 43.54
CA CYS A 29 8.74 -0.53 42.46
C CYS A 29 9.28 -1.56 41.46
N GLY A 30 8.55 -2.66 41.23
CA GLY A 30 8.94 -3.75 40.33
C GLY A 30 8.56 -3.49 38.87
N THR A 31 7.49 -2.73 38.64
CA THR A 31 6.92 -2.50 37.31
C THR A 31 7.60 -1.31 36.64
N PRO A 32 8.25 -1.47 35.47
CA PRO A 32 8.85 -0.35 34.76
C PRO A 32 7.80 0.58 34.14
N VAL A 33 8.15 1.85 34.02
CA VAL A 33 7.31 2.89 33.39
C VAL A 33 7.91 3.26 32.03
N CYS A 34 7.07 3.27 31.00
CA CYS A 34 7.40 3.74 29.66
C CYS A 34 6.66 5.05 29.38
N SER A 35 7.39 6.09 28.97
CA SER A 35 6.83 7.36 28.55
C SER A 35 7.47 7.81 27.22
N PRO A 36 6.72 7.80 26.10
CA PRO A 36 5.30 7.45 25.99
C PRO A 36 5.03 5.95 26.24
N SER A 37 3.77 5.62 26.54
CA SER A 37 3.34 4.23 26.74
C SER A 37 3.52 3.40 25.48
N CYS A 38 3.80 2.11 25.64
CA CYS A 38 3.84 1.17 24.52
C CYS A 38 2.48 1.06 23.84
N GLU A 39 2.46 1.13 22.52
CA GLU A 39 1.26 1.03 21.69
C GLU A 39 1.03 -0.40 21.20
N ASN A 40 -0.12 -0.65 20.55
CA ASN A 40 -0.43 -1.87 19.80
C ASN A 40 -0.17 -3.20 20.55
N GLY A 41 -0.40 -3.21 21.86
CA GLY A 41 -0.20 -4.38 22.71
C GLY A 41 1.25 -4.65 23.10
N GLY A 42 2.16 -3.70 22.90
CA GLY A 42 3.53 -3.77 23.41
C GLY A 42 3.58 -3.78 24.94
N THR A 43 4.58 -4.45 25.50
CA THR A 43 4.79 -4.57 26.95
C THR A 43 6.00 -3.75 27.37
N CYS A 44 5.86 -2.91 28.41
CA CYS A 44 7.02 -2.21 28.99
C CYS A 44 7.86 -3.21 29.79
N VAL A 45 9.07 -3.51 29.33
CA VAL A 45 9.94 -4.53 29.94
C VAL A 45 11.11 -3.93 30.73
N ALA A 46 11.42 -2.66 30.46
CA ALA A 46 12.35 -1.84 31.21
C ALA A 46 11.95 -0.37 31.03
N PRO A 47 12.48 0.57 31.83
CA PRO A 47 12.19 1.99 31.67
C PRO A 47 12.33 2.45 30.22
N ASN A 48 11.26 3.03 29.67
CA ASN A 48 11.17 3.50 28.28
C ASN A 48 11.55 2.45 27.21
N THR A 49 11.43 1.17 27.53
CA THR A 49 11.76 0.05 26.62
C THR A 49 10.55 -0.84 26.42
N CYS A 50 9.99 -0.79 25.22
CA CYS A 50 8.84 -1.59 24.82
C CYS A 50 9.27 -2.88 24.11
N LEU A 51 8.70 -4.01 24.54
CA LEU A 51 8.72 -5.27 23.81
C LEU A 51 7.47 -5.33 22.92
N CYS A 52 7.68 -5.28 21.60
CA CYS A 52 6.61 -5.27 20.63
C CYS A 52 6.11 -6.67 20.29
N THR A 53 4.84 -6.76 19.90
CA THR A 53 4.30 -7.96 19.25
C THR A 53 4.94 -8.12 17.86
N SER A 54 4.92 -9.33 17.30
CA SER A 54 5.59 -9.64 16.02
C SER A 54 5.13 -8.81 14.82
N SER A 55 3.99 -8.13 14.95
CA SER A 55 3.38 -7.32 13.89
C SER A 55 3.68 -5.82 14.02
N TYR A 56 4.50 -5.39 14.99
CA TYR A 56 4.86 -4.00 15.22
C TYR A 56 6.35 -3.85 15.57
N THR A 57 6.89 -2.67 15.31
CA THR A 57 8.29 -2.30 15.54
C THR A 57 8.36 -0.84 16.00
N ASP A 58 9.58 -0.29 16.10
CA ASP A 58 9.97 0.97 16.74
C ASP A 58 10.01 0.93 18.28
N SER A 59 10.45 2.03 18.90
CA SER A 59 10.64 2.14 20.35
C SER A 59 9.33 2.13 21.16
N VAL A 60 8.20 2.39 20.51
CA VAL A 60 6.87 2.49 21.13
C VAL A 60 5.88 1.47 20.56
N CYS A 61 6.32 0.59 19.66
CA CYS A 61 5.49 -0.35 18.93
C CYS A 61 4.41 0.31 18.06
N GLY A 62 4.67 1.52 17.54
CA GLY A 62 3.74 2.28 16.72
C GLY A 62 3.76 1.86 15.24
N THR A 63 4.91 1.40 14.76
CA THR A 63 5.12 1.11 13.35
C THR A 63 4.71 -0.34 13.03
N PRO A 64 3.72 -0.59 12.16
CA PRO A 64 3.34 -1.94 11.79
C PRO A 64 4.42 -2.61 10.92
N VAL A 65 4.59 -3.92 11.13
CA VAL A 65 5.45 -4.80 10.35
C VAL A 65 4.59 -5.66 9.43
N CYS A 66 4.96 -5.69 8.16
CA CYS A 66 4.35 -6.56 7.16
C CYS A 66 5.35 -7.64 6.77
N SER A 67 4.98 -8.91 6.93
CA SER A 67 5.79 -10.06 6.51
C SER A 67 4.94 -11.02 5.67
N PRO A 68 5.19 -11.12 4.35
CA PRO A 68 6.27 -10.47 3.60
C PRO A 68 6.12 -8.95 3.48
N THR A 69 7.23 -8.26 3.25
CA THR A 69 7.25 -6.79 3.05
C THR A 69 6.34 -6.39 1.90
N CYS A 70 5.65 -5.26 2.04
CA CYS A 70 4.77 -4.74 0.99
C CYS A 70 5.56 -4.49 -0.31
N GLN A 71 5.06 -5.01 -1.43
CA GLN A 71 5.67 -4.87 -2.74
C GLN A 71 5.23 -3.55 -3.42
N ASN A 72 5.92 -3.15 -4.49
CA ASN A 72 5.59 -1.98 -5.32
C ASN A 72 5.51 -0.64 -4.54
N GLY A 73 6.35 -0.48 -3.52
CA GLY A 73 6.41 0.73 -2.70
C GLY A 73 5.22 0.94 -1.76
N GLY A 74 4.34 -0.06 -1.58
CA GLY A 74 3.20 0.05 -0.68
C GLY A 74 3.61 0.29 0.79
N THR A 75 2.77 1.01 1.53
CA THR A 75 2.99 1.29 2.96
C THR A 75 2.26 0.24 3.80
N CYS A 76 2.92 -0.27 4.83
CA CYS A 76 2.26 -1.12 5.83
C CYS A 76 1.39 -0.21 6.71
N SER A 77 0.08 -0.32 6.59
CA SER A 77 -0.88 0.56 7.30
C SER A 77 -1.43 -0.06 8.58
N ALA A 78 -1.37 -1.38 8.71
CA ALA A 78 -1.73 -2.16 9.89
C ALA A 78 -1.03 -3.52 9.82
N SER A 79 -1.10 -4.32 10.89
CA SER A 79 -0.58 -5.70 10.94
C SER A 79 -0.87 -6.47 9.64
N ASN A 80 0.14 -6.67 8.79
CA ASN A 80 0.05 -7.32 7.48
C ASN A 80 -0.95 -6.71 6.47
N THR A 81 -1.29 -5.43 6.60
CA THR A 81 -2.18 -4.72 5.67
C THR A 81 -1.37 -3.70 4.86
N CYS A 82 -1.19 -3.98 3.58
CA CYS A 82 -0.50 -3.08 2.65
C CYS A 82 -1.49 -2.14 1.96
N THR A 83 -1.22 -0.84 2.00
CA THR A 83 -1.91 0.15 1.15
C THR A 83 -1.03 0.52 -0.04
N PRO A 84 -1.62 0.81 -1.22
CA PRO A 84 -0.87 1.27 -2.37
C PRO A 84 -0.05 2.53 -2.03
N TYR A 85 1.13 2.69 -2.64
CA TYR A 85 1.91 3.91 -2.51
C TYR A 85 1.08 5.11 -2.97
N ALA A 86 0.62 5.92 -2.03
CA ALA A 86 0.13 7.25 -2.37
C ALA A 86 1.36 8.07 -2.73
N HIS A 87 1.45 8.55 -3.97
CA HIS A 87 2.37 9.63 -4.30
C HIS A 87 2.01 10.78 -3.36
N ARG A 88 2.77 10.90 -2.26
CA ARG A 88 2.69 12.06 -1.39
C ARG A 88 3.24 13.17 -2.27
N HIS A 89 2.36 13.96 -2.88
CA HIS A 89 2.74 15.26 -3.42
C HIS A 89 3.27 16.02 -2.21
N ALA A 90 4.58 15.94 -1.98
CA ALA A 90 5.26 16.79 -1.04
C ALA A 90 4.81 18.20 -1.39
N LYS A 91 4.33 18.94 -0.38
CA LYS A 91 4.02 20.36 -0.52
C LYS A 91 5.18 20.99 -1.28
N MET A 92 4.95 21.40 -2.52
CA MET A 92 5.92 22.23 -3.21
C MET A 92 5.91 23.54 -2.44
N GLU A 93 7.02 23.88 -1.78
CA GLU A 93 7.25 25.25 -1.35
C GLU A 93 7.02 26.18 -2.55
N GLU A 94 6.60 27.42 -2.27
CA GLU A 94 6.09 28.48 -3.16
C GLU A 94 6.80 28.75 -4.51
N HIS A 95 7.88 28.04 -4.84
CA HIS A 95 8.74 28.25 -6.01
C HIS A 95 8.49 27.29 -7.19
N VAL A 96 7.29 26.73 -7.34
CA VAL A 96 6.92 25.88 -8.51
C VAL A 96 5.76 26.46 -9.32
N TRP A 97 5.60 27.78 -9.34
CA TRP A 97 4.66 28.43 -10.25
C TRP A 97 5.30 28.94 -11.57
N LEU A 98 6.64 28.99 -11.64
CA LEU A 98 7.36 29.52 -12.81
C LEU A 98 7.87 28.45 -13.79
N GLN A 99 7.79 27.17 -13.47
CA GLN A 99 8.22 26.08 -14.39
C GLN A 99 7.08 25.51 -15.24
N ILE A 100 5.82 25.71 -14.85
CA ILE A 100 4.64 25.21 -15.58
C ILE A 100 4.34 26.08 -16.80
N HIS A 101 4.62 27.39 -16.75
CA HIS A 101 4.33 28.30 -17.88
C HIS A 101 5.28 28.15 -19.07
N ALA A 102 6.47 27.59 -18.90
CA ALA A 102 7.40 27.34 -20.00
C ALA A 102 6.98 26.16 -20.91
N CYS A 103 6.22 25.20 -20.38
CA CYS A 103 5.74 24.04 -21.14
C CYS A 103 4.69 24.41 -22.20
N VAL A 104 3.87 25.44 -21.94
CA VAL A 104 2.82 25.91 -22.86
C VAL A 104 3.40 26.73 -24.02
N LEU A 105 4.60 27.29 -23.90
CA LEU A 105 5.14 28.33 -24.80
C LEU A 105 6.31 27.89 -25.71
N ARG A 106 6.39 26.60 -26.07
CA ARG A 106 7.33 25.99 -27.06
C ARG A 106 8.70 25.63 -26.48
N VAL A 107 8.79 24.40 -25.96
CA VAL A 107 10.06 23.66 -25.90
C VAL A 107 9.78 22.25 -26.40
N THR A 108 10.61 21.79 -27.34
CA THR A 108 10.39 20.65 -28.23
C THR A 108 9.92 19.36 -27.54
N ARG A 109 9.04 18.62 -28.22
CA ARG A 109 8.45 17.31 -27.89
C ARG A 109 9.43 16.26 -27.31
N ALA A 110 10.74 16.45 -27.47
CA ALA A 110 11.79 15.57 -26.98
C ALA A 110 12.10 15.68 -25.48
N GLN A 111 11.75 16.78 -24.80
CA GLN A 111 11.97 16.93 -23.34
C GLN A 111 10.76 16.57 -22.48
N CYS A 112 9.56 16.41 -23.06
CA CYS A 112 8.38 15.94 -22.33
C CYS A 112 8.30 14.41 -22.18
N ALA A 113 9.27 13.67 -22.71
CA ALA A 113 9.24 12.21 -22.78
C ALA A 113 9.56 11.49 -21.46
N GLU A 114 9.93 12.21 -20.39
CA GLU A 114 10.29 11.60 -19.10
C GLU A 114 9.22 11.81 -18.00
N LEU A 115 8.04 12.33 -18.34
CA LEU A 115 6.98 12.59 -17.36
C LEU A 115 6.06 11.38 -17.14
N VAL A 116 6.50 10.55 -16.19
CA VAL A 116 5.71 9.80 -15.19
C VAL A 116 4.58 8.92 -15.75
N THR A 117 4.69 7.61 -15.55
CA THR A 117 3.59 6.64 -15.68
C THR A 117 2.50 6.94 -14.64
N VAL A 118 1.64 7.92 -14.92
CA VAL A 118 0.50 8.28 -14.07
C VAL A 118 -0.74 7.55 -14.56
N CYS A 119 -1.26 6.67 -13.71
CA CYS A 119 -2.60 6.13 -13.86
C CYS A 119 -3.55 7.00 -13.00
N SER A 120 -4.62 7.52 -13.60
CA SER A 120 -5.65 8.33 -12.91
C SER A 120 -6.38 7.53 -11.81
N SER A 121 -6.28 6.20 -11.83
CA SER A 121 -6.78 5.29 -10.80
C SER A 121 -5.77 4.17 -10.54
N THR A 122 -5.76 3.65 -9.30
CA THR A 122 -4.93 2.48 -8.95
C THR A 122 -5.33 1.28 -9.79
N CYS A 123 -4.35 0.61 -10.40
CA CYS A 123 -4.57 -0.63 -11.13
C CYS A 123 -5.13 -1.71 -10.20
N GLN A 124 -6.28 -2.27 -10.57
CA GLN A 124 -6.96 -3.29 -9.75
C GLN A 124 -6.15 -4.59 -9.70
N ASN A 125 -6.31 -5.36 -8.60
CA ASN A 125 -5.73 -6.70 -8.43
C ASN A 125 -4.20 -6.77 -8.53
N GLY A 126 -3.49 -5.74 -8.08
CA GLY A 126 -2.01 -5.75 -8.04
C GLY A 126 -1.34 -5.54 -9.40
N GLY A 127 -2.05 -4.98 -10.39
CA GLY A 127 -1.45 -4.57 -11.66
C GLY A 127 -0.44 -3.43 -11.50
N THR A 128 0.59 -3.41 -12.34
CA THR A 128 1.61 -2.35 -12.42
C THR A 128 1.24 -1.36 -13.51
N CYS A 129 1.31 -0.05 -13.24
CA CYS A 129 1.07 0.98 -14.25
C CYS A 129 2.26 0.98 -15.23
N SER A 130 2.04 0.60 -16.49
CA SER A 130 3.08 0.52 -17.52
C SER A 130 3.05 1.68 -18.52
N ALA A 131 1.94 2.42 -18.59
CA ALA A 131 1.80 3.65 -19.36
C ALA A 131 0.65 4.49 -18.77
N PRO A 132 0.45 5.76 -19.22
CA PRO A 132 -0.67 6.56 -18.75
C PRO A 132 -2.01 5.82 -18.86
N ASN A 133 -2.71 5.66 -17.74
CA ASN A 133 -3.95 4.88 -17.61
C ASN A 133 -3.89 3.42 -18.11
N THR A 134 -2.70 2.84 -18.22
CA THR A 134 -2.48 1.49 -18.74
C THR A 134 -1.89 0.61 -17.64
N CYS A 135 -2.62 -0.44 -17.30
CA CYS A 135 -2.25 -1.39 -16.26
C CYS A 135 -1.79 -2.71 -16.87
N THR A 136 -0.59 -3.16 -16.52
CA THR A 136 -0.05 -4.50 -16.80
C THR A 136 -0.20 -5.39 -15.57
N CYS A 137 -0.89 -6.52 -15.71
CA CYS A 137 -1.13 -7.44 -14.60
C CYS A 137 0.07 -8.38 -14.36
N THR A 138 0.28 -8.80 -13.10
CA THR A 138 1.29 -9.82 -12.74
C THR A 138 0.83 -11.24 -13.08
N THR A 139 1.80 -12.15 -13.26
CA THR A 139 1.62 -13.52 -13.75
C THR A 139 0.60 -14.30 -12.91
N GLY A 140 -0.56 -14.59 -13.51
CA GLY A 140 -1.72 -15.21 -12.83
C GLY A 140 -3.03 -14.45 -13.04
N TYR A 141 -2.96 -13.16 -13.38
CA TYR A 141 -4.12 -12.33 -13.71
C TYR A 141 -4.14 -11.96 -15.19
N GLN A 142 -4.68 -12.85 -16.04
CA GLN A 142 -5.10 -12.47 -17.40
C GLN A 142 -6.57 -12.06 -17.37
N GLY A 143 -6.87 -10.80 -17.04
CA GLY A 143 -8.26 -10.29 -16.96
C GLY A 143 -9.15 -11.04 -15.95
N SER A 144 -10.31 -10.49 -15.59
CA SER A 144 -11.27 -11.30 -14.84
C SER A 144 -11.76 -12.46 -15.73
N LYS A 145 -11.91 -13.68 -15.20
CA LYS A 145 -12.56 -14.80 -15.93
C LYS A 145 -13.87 -14.36 -16.59
N ARG A 146 -14.58 -13.41 -15.96
CA ARG A 146 -15.79 -12.74 -16.47
C ARG A 146 -15.52 -11.86 -17.70
N GLN A 147 -14.47 -11.04 -17.69
CA GLN A 147 -14.05 -10.25 -18.86
C GLN A 147 -13.52 -11.13 -20.00
N GLN A 148 -12.75 -12.18 -19.69
CA GLN A 148 -12.31 -13.15 -20.71
C GLN A 148 -13.49 -13.89 -21.35
N GLN A 149 -14.47 -14.34 -20.54
CA GLN A 149 -15.70 -14.96 -21.06
C GLN A 149 -16.52 -13.97 -21.90
N GLN A 150 -16.65 -12.71 -21.48
CA GLN A 150 -17.34 -11.68 -22.26
C GLN A 150 -16.60 -11.39 -23.58
N GLN A 151 -15.28 -11.31 -23.57
CA GLN A 151 -14.47 -11.06 -24.77
C GLN A 151 -14.51 -12.26 -25.73
N GLN A 152 -14.46 -13.50 -25.21
CA GLN A 152 -14.67 -14.71 -26.02
C GLN A 152 -16.08 -14.76 -26.63
N LEU A 153 -17.13 -14.38 -25.87
CA LEU A 153 -18.49 -14.32 -26.38
C LEU A 153 -18.63 -13.26 -27.50
N GLN A 154 -18.01 -12.09 -27.33
CA GLN A 154 -17.99 -11.03 -28.33
C GLN A 154 -17.24 -11.46 -29.60
N LEU A 155 -16.10 -12.15 -29.46
CA LEU A 155 -15.35 -12.70 -30.59
C LEU A 155 -16.16 -13.76 -31.35
N ARG A 156 -16.83 -14.68 -30.65
CA ARG A 156 -17.73 -15.67 -31.28
C ARG A 156 -18.88 -15.01 -32.03
N ARG A 157 -19.50 -13.97 -31.46
CA ARG A 157 -20.57 -13.19 -32.13
C ARG A 157 -20.07 -12.49 -33.40
N ARG A 158 -18.87 -11.89 -33.36
CA ARG A 158 -18.24 -11.27 -34.56
C ARG A 158 -17.94 -12.30 -35.65
N GLN A 159 -17.41 -13.46 -35.29
CA GLN A 159 -17.14 -14.54 -36.23
C GLN A 159 -18.45 -15.04 -36.89
N GLN A 160 -19.51 -15.24 -36.10
CA GLN A 160 -20.83 -15.62 -36.63
C GLN A 160 -21.39 -14.56 -37.59
N GLN A 161 -21.29 -13.28 -37.25
CA GLN A 161 -21.70 -12.19 -38.15
C GLN A 161 -20.91 -12.17 -39.46
N GLN A 162 -19.57 -12.34 -39.39
CA GLN A 162 -18.75 -12.41 -40.60
C GLN A 162 -19.13 -13.61 -41.48
N GLN A 163 -19.43 -14.76 -40.87
CA GLN A 163 -19.86 -15.96 -41.59
C GLN A 163 -21.21 -15.75 -42.29
N GLN A 164 -22.17 -15.10 -41.62
CA GLN A 164 -23.46 -14.75 -42.21
C GLN A 164 -23.31 -13.77 -43.38
N LEU A 165 -22.46 -12.74 -43.24
CA LEU A 165 -22.17 -11.78 -44.30
C LEU A 165 -21.50 -12.44 -45.52
N GLN A 166 -20.59 -13.39 -45.30
CA GLN A 166 -19.97 -14.15 -46.39
C GLN A 166 -21.00 -15.00 -47.15
N LEU A 167 -21.93 -15.64 -46.45
CA LEU A 167 -23.02 -16.40 -47.07
C LEU A 167 -23.98 -15.50 -47.85
N GLN A 168 -24.31 -14.32 -47.32
CA GLN A 168 -25.12 -13.33 -48.02
C GLN A 168 -24.43 -12.82 -49.29
N ARG A 169 -23.13 -12.52 -49.22
CA ARG A 169 -22.34 -12.13 -50.40
C ARG A 169 -22.26 -13.22 -51.46
N ARG A 170 -22.13 -14.50 -51.05
CA ARG A 170 -22.18 -15.64 -51.98
C ARG A 170 -23.55 -15.79 -52.65
N ARG A 171 -24.65 -15.53 -51.93
CA ARG A 171 -26.00 -15.54 -52.51
C ARG A 171 -26.26 -14.38 -53.46
N GLN A 172 -25.57 -13.26 -53.28
CA GLN A 172 -25.69 -12.06 -54.11
C GLN A 172 -24.65 -12.00 -55.24
N GLN A 173 -23.73 -12.96 -55.34
CA GLN A 173 -22.82 -13.05 -56.48
C GLN A 173 -23.61 -13.49 -57.72
N PRO A 174 -23.69 -12.65 -58.77
CA PRO A 174 -24.26 -13.07 -60.03
C PRO A 174 -23.37 -14.17 -60.63
N GLN A 175 -23.98 -15.27 -61.06
CA GLN A 175 -23.27 -16.30 -61.83
C GLN A 175 -22.78 -15.65 -63.12
N GLN A 176 -21.46 -15.51 -63.27
CA GLN A 176 -20.88 -15.12 -64.55
C GLN A 176 -21.15 -16.26 -65.55
N PRO A 177 -21.75 -15.96 -66.73
CA PRO A 177 -21.89 -16.96 -67.77
C PRO A 177 -20.50 -17.32 -68.30
N GLN A 178 -20.16 -18.60 -68.27
CA GLN A 178 -18.96 -19.13 -68.92
C GLN A 178 -19.13 -18.99 -70.44
N GLN A 179 -18.21 -18.25 -71.08
CA GLN A 179 -18.01 -18.23 -72.53
C GLN A 179 -17.23 -19.45 -72.97
#